data_AF-L8GJQ4-F1
#
_entry.id   AF-L8GJQ4-F1
#
_cell.length_a   1.000
_cell.length_b   1.000
_cell.length_c   1.000
_cell.angle_alpha   90.00
_cell.angle_beta   90.00
_cell.angle_gamma   90.00
#
_symmetry.space_group_name_H-M   'P 1'
#
loop_
_entity.id
_entity.type
_entity.pdbx_description
1 polymer ?
#
loop_
_entity_poly.entity_id
_entity_poly.type
_entity_poly.pdbx_seq_one_letter_code
_entity_poly.pdbx_strand_id
1 'polypeptide(L)'
;MVTRKHIKVQHFDVSLTWAGRYKKVHYSKFFGLSDPLERFQVLQEARGDGGGTVPPHMYNYLKEMHGWKSDGRFKLMEETQVEHIEWIPANQECASAEVEGARQSRDEGDYWCVKLSTGQVLHVDYIWLATGRALDAEKEPLLGDLLRSRPIPLVHGLPVLHTSLRWCDDWEVYVLGAYAALQLGPDAINLAGARVGSLRVFDAVSSNDVVVRHNDDNGVPAAGATKKSESWVCREEDLNPFSLLTDHCAE
;
A
#
# COMPACT_ATOMS: atom_id res chain seq x y z
N MET A 1 -7.53 7.34 -21.36
CA MET A 1 -7.22 6.48 -20.20
C MET A 1 -7.34 5.04 -20.64
N VAL A 2 -6.31 4.24 -20.40
CA VAL A 2 -6.25 2.82 -20.77
C VAL A 2 -6.16 2.00 -19.48
N THR A 3 -6.98 0.96 -19.34
CA THR A 3 -6.91 0.05 -18.19
C THR A 3 -6.80 -1.40 -18.67
N ARG A 4 -5.88 -2.16 -18.06
CA ARG A 4 -5.63 -3.57 -18.41
C ARG A 4 -6.84 -4.48 -18.18
N LYS A 5 -7.68 -4.13 -17.20
CA LYS A 5 -8.86 -4.89 -16.80
C LYS A 5 -10.08 -3.98 -16.86
N HIS A 6 -11.26 -4.58 -16.73
CA HIS A 6 -12.44 -3.84 -16.36
C HIS A 6 -12.24 -3.06 -15.05
N ILE A 7 -12.77 -1.83 -15.01
CA ILE A 7 -12.72 -1.01 -13.80
C ILE A 7 -13.60 -1.65 -12.74
N LYS A 8 -12.97 -2.07 -11.64
CA LYS A 8 -13.67 -2.57 -10.46
C LYS A 8 -14.13 -1.41 -9.61
N VAL A 9 -15.43 -1.34 -9.35
CA VAL A 9 -16.05 -0.27 -8.58
C VAL A 9 -16.19 -0.69 -7.12
N GLN A 10 -15.43 -0.08 -6.21
CA GLN A 10 -15.48 -0.37 -4.77
C GLN A 10 -15.23 0.91 -3.97
N HIS A 11 -15.76 0.98 -2.75
CA HIS A 11 -15.49 2.09 -1.83
C HIS A 11 -14.13 2.00 -1.14
N PHE A 12 -13.58 0.78 -1.01
CA PHE A 12 -12.35 0.50 -0.28
C PHE A 12 -11.48 -0.46 -1.08
N ASP A 13 -10.16 -0.37 -0.87
CA ASP A 13 -9.15 -1.22 -1.53
C ASP A 13 -9.06 -2.64 -0.95
N VAL A 14 -9.70 -2.87 0.20
CA VAL A 14 -9.86 -4.19 0.81
C VAL A 14 -11.34 -4.58 0.77
N SER A 15 -11.62 -5.88 0.73
CA SER A 15 -13.00 -6.35 0.71
C SER A 15 -13.77 -5.93 1.97
N LEU A 16 -15.10 -5.86 1.88
CA LEU A 16 -15.97 -5.45 3.00
C LEU A 16 -15.85 -6.36 4.22
N THR A 17 -15.34 -7.58 4.08
CA THR A 17 -15.06 -8.46 5.23
C THR A 17 -13.94 -7.90 6.11
N TRP A 18 -13.00 -7.15 5.52
CA TRP A 18 -11.89 -6.50 6.21
C TRP A 18 -12.17 -5.06 6.64
N ALA A 19 -13.16 -4.40 6.03
CA ALA A 19 -13.56 -3.03 6.37
C ALA A 19 -14.88 -2.92 7.16
N GLY A 20 -15.67 -3.98 7.22
CA GLY A 20 -17.04 -3.99 7.76
C GLY A 20 -17.20 -4.71 9.10
N ARG A 21 -18.45 -5.11 9.40
CA ARG A 21 -18.86 -5.70 10.70
C ARG A 21 -18.00 -6.89 11.16
N TYR A 22 -17.56 -7.73 10.22
CA TYR A 22 -16.83 -8.96 10.53
C TYR A 22 -15.31 -8.81 10.60
N LYS A 23 -14.78 -7.58 10.42
CA LYS A 23 -13.34 -7.26 10.46
C LYS A 23 -12.64 -7.94 11.63
N LYS A 24 -13.23 -7.81 12.82
CA LYS A 24 -12.79 -8.41 14.08
C LYS A 24 -12.46 -9.92 13.99
N VAL A 25 -13.36 -10.70 13.39
CA VAL A 25 -13.19 -12.16 13.24
C VAL A 25 -12.05 -12.47 12.26
N HIS A 26 -11.96 -11.72 11.16
CA HIS A 26 -10.91 -11.93 10.16
C HIS A 26 -9.51 -11.58 10.69
N TYR A 27 -9.37 -10.48 11.42
CA TYR A 27 -8.11 -10.11 12.07
C TYR A 27 -7.71 -11.11 13.16
N SER A 28 -8.66 -11.62 13.95
CA SER A 28 -8.37 -12.65 14.95
C SER A 28 -7.80 -13.92 14.28
N LYS A 29 -8.41 -14.37 13.17
CA LYS A 29 -7.88 -15.50 12.38
C LYS A 29 -6.49 -15.20 11.85
N PHE A 30 -6.29 -14.04 11.22
CA PHE A 30 -5.01 -13.64 10.64
C PHE A 30 -3.88 -13.60 11.68
N PHE A 31 -4.11 -13.00 12.85
CA PHE A 31 -3.10 -12.94 13.91
C PHE A 31 -2.85 -14.29 14.59
N GLY A 32 -3.79 -15.25 14.47
CA GLY A 32 -3.58 -16.63 14.91
C GLY A 32 -2.69 -17.46 13.98
N LEU A 33 -2.45 -17.01 12.74
CA LEU A 33 -1.57 -17.71 11.79
C LEU A 33 -0.11 -17.51 12.20
N SER A 34 0.64 -18.62 12.25
CA SER A 34 2.07 -18.61 12.55
C SER A 34 2.94 -18.61 11.29
N ASP A 35 2.46 -19.22 10.19
CA ASP A 35 3.19 -19.27 8.92
C ASP A 35 3.07 -17.95 8.14
N PRO A 36 4.20 -17.28 7.83
CA PRO A 36 4.20 -16.10 6.98
C PRO A 36 3.59 -16.31 5.59
N LEU A 37 3.68 -17.52 5.02
CA LEU A 37 3.10 -17.81 3.71
C LEU A 37 1.57 -17.82 3.74
N GLU A 38 0.96 -18.46 4.76
CA GLU A 38 -0.49 -18.40 4.98
C GLU A 38 -0.97 -16.97 5.20
N ARG A 39 -0.20 -16.16 5.96
CA ARG A 39 -0.51 -14.73 6.11
C ARG A 39 -0.51 -14.00 4.78
N PHE A 40 0.48 -14.26 3.91
CA PHE A 40 0.52 -13.69 2.57
C PHE A 40 -0.71 -14.08 1.73
N GLN A 41 -1.14 -15.34 1.78
CA GLN A 41 -2.34 -15.79 1.07
C GLN A 41 -3.58 -15.01 1.51
N VAL A 42 -3.74 -14.79 2.82
CA VAL A 42 -4.83 -13.95 3.35
C VAL A 42 -4.75 -12.51 2.83
N LEU A 43 -3.56 -11.91 2.71
CA LEU A 43 -3.39 -10.58 2.14
C LEU A 43 -3.84 -10.52 0.67
N GLN A 44 -3.50 -11.55 -0.11
CA GLN A 44 -3.89 -11.66 -1.52
C GLN A 44 -5.41 -11.80 -1.65
N GLU A 45 -6.03 -12.67 -0.86
CA GLU A 45 -7.48 -12.83 -0.82
C GLU A 45 -8.20 -11.54 -0.40
N ALA A 46 -7.67 -10.82 0.58
CA ALA A 46 -8.25 -9.57 1.08
C ALA A 46 -8.29 -8.46 0.02
N ARG A 47 -7.27 -8.41 -0.85
CA ARG A 47 -7.20 -7.51 -2.01
C ARG A 47 -8.02 -8.01 -3.20
N GLY A 48 -8.30 -9.31 -3.26
CA GLY A 48 -8.91 -9.98 -4.41
C GLY A 48 -8.01 -9.96 -5.64
N ASP A 49 -8.61 -9.98 -6.83
CA ASP A 49 -7.95 -10.18 -8.13
C ASP A 49 -7.06 -9.01 -8.62
N GLY A 50 -6.26 -8.40 -7.75
CA GLY A 50 -5.12 -7.56 -8.13
C GLY A 50 -5.24 -6.05 -7.90
N GLY A 51 -6.03 -5.60 -6.92
CA GLY A 51 -6.12 -4.17 -6.55
C GLY A 51 -6.67 -3.27 -7.67
N GLY A 52 -6.50 -1.95 -7.53
CA GLY A 52 -6.87 -0.97 -8.56
C GLY A 52 -8.38 -0.75 -8.67
N THR A 53 -9.00 -0.27 -7.59
CA THR A 53 -10.44 0.03 -7.55
C THR A 53 -10.72 1.51 -7.79
N VAL A 54 -11.92 1.81 -8.26
CA VAL A 54 -12.39 3.19 -8.42
C VAL A 54 -13.65 3.38 -7.57
N PRO A 55 -13.72 4.41 -6.71
CA PRO A 55 -14.94 4.72 -5.98
C PRO A 55 -16.13 4.99 -6.91
N PRO A 56 -17.38 4.62 -6.53
CA PRO A 56 -18.55 4.76 -7.40
C PRO A 56 -18.75 6.16 -7.98
N HIS A 57 -18.57 7.20 -7.17
CA HIS A 57 -18.72 8.59 -7.62
C HIS A 57 -17.70 8.95 -8.71
N MET A 58 -16.46 8.47 -8.59
CA MET A 58 -15.41 8.72 -9.56
C MET A 58 -15.67 7.91 -10.84
N TYR A 59 -16.12 6.67 -10.73
CA TYR A 59 -16.46 5.85 -11.89
C TYR A 59 -17.61 6.46 -12.70
N ASN A 60 -18.64 6.98 -12.03
CA ASN A 60 -19.74 7.68 -12.69
C ASN A 60 -19.23 8.93 -13.43
N TYR A 61 -18.34 9.70 -12.81
CA TYR A 61 -17.70 10.85 -13.45
C TYR A 61 -16.90 10.44 -14.70
N LEU A 62 -16.11 9.37 -14.63
CA LEU A 62 -15.35 8.85 -15.77
C LEU A 62 -16.27 8.42 -16.92
N LYS A 63 -17.43 7.81 -16.62
CA LYS A 63 -18.43 7.45 -17.65
C LYS A 63 -19.04 8.67 -18.32
N GLU A 64 -19.42 9.69 -17.56
CA GLU A 64 -19.93 10.95 -18.13
C GLU A 64 -18.88 11.61 -19.03
N MET A 65 -17.63 11.67 -18.57
CA MET A 65 -16.50 12.18 -19.34
C MET A 65 -16.27 11.38 -20.61
N HIS A 66 -16.35 10.05 -20.55
CA HIS A 66 -16.18 9.21 -21.74
C HIS A 66 -17.30 9.41 -22.76
N GLY A 67 -18.53 9.63 -22.28
CA GLY A 67 -19.68 9.94 -23.10
C GLY A 67 -19.78 11.42 -23.46
N TRP A 68 -20.88 12.05 -23.03
CA TRP A 68 -21.31 13.35 -23.51
C TRP A 68 -20.48 14.53 -22.96
N LYS A 69 -19.85 14.40 -21.79
CA LYS A 69 -19.31 15.55 -21.06
C LYS A 69 -17.98 16.06 -21.61
N SER A 70 -17.20 15.21 -22.26
CA SER A 70 -15.93 15.62 -22.85
C SER A 70 -16.00 15.99 -24.33
N ASP A 71 -17.15 15.80 -24.98
CA ASP A 71 -17.30 15.91 -26.44
C ASP A 71 -16.23 15.06 -27.18
N GLY A 72 -16.06 13.81 -26.72
CA GLY A 72 -15.07 12.88 -27.26
C GLY A 72 -13.60 13.15 -26.89
N ARG A 73 -13.29 14.22 -26.14
CA ARG A 73 -11.91 14.55 -25.70
C ARG A 73 -11.35 13.59 -24.66
N PHE A 74 -12.20 12.84 -23.95
CA PHE A 74 -11.80 11.79 -23.03
C PHE A 74 -12.29 10.43 -23.53
N LYS A 75 -11.36 9.50 -23.72
CA LYS A 75 -11.67 8.10 -24.03
C LYS A 75 -11.20 7.18 -22.92
N LEU A 76 -12.11 6.34 -22.43
CA LEU A 76 -11.80 5.24 -21.53
C LEU A 76 -11.76 3.95 -22.34
N MET A 77 -10.64 3.24 -22.28
CA MET A 77 -10.41 1.98 -22.98
C MET A 77 -10.08 0.91 -21.94
N GLU A 78 -11.09 0.14 -21.55
CA GLU A 78 -10.94 -0.97 -20.62
C GLU A 78 -10.40 -2.22 -21.35
N GLU A 79 -9.90 -3.18 -20.58
CA GLU A 79 -9.34 -4.45 -21.08
C GLU A 79 -8.29 -4.28 -22.19
N THR A 80 -7.57 -3.17 -22.14
CA THR A 80 -6.63 -2.77 -23.18
C THR A 80 -5.23 -2.68 -22.58
N GLN A 81 -4.25 -3.28 -23.26
CA GLN A 81 -2.85 -3.27 -22.85
C GLN A 81 -2.03 -2.44 -23.81
N VAL A 82 -0.97 -1.82 -23.29
CA VAL A 82 0.07 -1.21 -24.11
C VAL A 82 1.08 -2.29 -24.45
N GLU A 83 1.25 -2.59 -25.74
CA GLU A 83 2.17 -3.62 -26.23
C GLU A 83 3.54 -3.03 -26.61
N HIS A 84 3.53 -1.80 -27.15
CA HIS A 84 4.73 -1.13 -27.61
C HIS A 84 4.62 0.38 -27.42
N ILE A 85 5.73 1.00 -27.06
CA ILE A 85 5.88 2.46 -26.93
C ILE A 85 7.18 2.85 -27.62
N GLU A 86 7.09 3.82 -28.52
CA GLU A 86 8.22 4.37 -29.27
C GLU A 86 8.20 5.90 -29.20
N TRP A 87 9.35 6.52 -28.92
CA TRP A 87 9.50 7.96 -29.03
C TRP A 87 9.85 8.32 -30.47
N ILE A 88 9.06 9.22 -31.06
CA ILE A 88 9.21 9.67 -32.45
C ILE A 88 9.62 11.14 -32.45
N PRO A 89 10.87 11.45 -32.83
CA PRO A 89 11.29 12.83 -33.07
C PRO A 89 10.53 13.45 -34.25
N ALA A 90 10.44 14.78 -34.26
CA ALA A 90 9.83 15.54 -35.34
C ALA A 90 10.44 15.15 -36.69
N ASN A 91 9.56 15.02 -37.71
CA ASN A 91 9.90 14.62 -39.08
C ASN A 91 10.36 13.16 -39.27
N GLN A 92 10.14 12.27 -38.29
CA GLN A 92 10.29 10.82 -38.46
C GLN A 92 8.92 10.13 -38.45
N GLU A 93 8.81 9.02 -39.18
CA GLU A 93 7.61 8.19 -39.18
C GLU A 93 7.74 7.06 -38.16
N CYS A 94 6.62 6.76 -37.49
CA CYS A 94 6.56 5.62 -36.57
C CYS A 94 6.68 4.30 -37.34
N ALA A 95 7.67 3.47 -36.99
CA ALA A 95 7.90 2.19 -37.67
C ALA A 95 6.73 1.20 -37.49
N SER A 96 5.93 1.39 -36.43
CA SER A 96 4.74 0.58 -36.15
C SER A 96 3.44 1.06 -36.84
N ALA A 97 3.53 2.05 -37.74
CA ALA A 97 2.40 2.62 -38.48
C ALA A 97 1.90 1.80 -39.68
N GLU A 98 2.18 0.49 -39.74
CA GLU A 98 1.70 -0.40 -40.81
C GLU A 98 0.17 -0.63 -40.79
N VAL A 99 -0.54 -0.08 -39.81
CA VAL A 99 -2.00 -0.21 -39.68
C VAL A 99 -2.71 0.86 -40.50
N GLU A 100 -3.58 0.44 -41.43
CA GLU A 100 -4.48 1.32 -42.19
C GLU A 100 -5.28 2.24 -41.24
N GLY A 101 -5.03 3.55 -41.35
CA GLY A 101 -5.65 4.58 -40.51
C GLY A 101 -4.68 5.34 -39.57
N ALA A 102 -3.44 4.88 -39.42
CA ALA A 102 -2.41 5.54 -38.58
C ALA A 102 -1.64 6.67 -39.29
N ARG A 103 -1.81 6.83 -40.61
CA ARG A 103 -1.20 7.91 -41.41
C ARG A 103 -1.91 9.24 -41.20
N GLN A 104 -1.81 9.80 -40.01
CA GLN A 104 -1.80 11.24 -39.86
C GLN A 104 -0.39 11.61 -39.46
N SER A 105 0.44 11.91 -40.48
CA SER A 105 1.67 12.67 -40.31
C SER A 105 1.32 13.88 -39.45
N ARG A 106 1.82 13.92 -38.22
CA ARG A 106 1.88 15.19 -37.49
C ARG A 106 3.10 15.91 -38.07
N ASP A 107 2.84 16.97 -38.83
CA ASP A 107 3.90 17.79 -39.41
C ASP A 107 4.67 18.59 -38.33
N GLU A 108 4.19 18.61 -37.07
CA GLU A 108 4.78 19.40 -36.00
C GLU A 108 4.96 18.62 -34.69
N GLY A 109 6.22 18.56 -34.23
CA GLY A 109 6.62 18.18 -32.88
C GLY A 109 6.95 16.70 -32.67
N ASP A 110 7.76 16.44 -31.65
CA ASP A 110 8.05 15.09 -31.18
C ASP A 110 6.82 14.50 -30.47
N TYR A 111 6.64 13.17 -30.53
CA TYR A 111 5.52 12.50 -29.87
C TYR A 111 5.83 11.04 -29.50
N TRP A 112 4.98 10.44 -28.67
CA TRP A 112 4.99 9.02 -28.39
C TRP A 112 4.02 8.26 -29.30
N CYS A 113 4.52 7.23 -29.97
CA CYS A 113 3.73 6.25 -30.69
C CYS A 113 3.44 5.06 -29.76
N VAL A 114 2.17 4.80 -29.48
CA VAL A 114 1.73 3.79 -28.51
C VAL A 114 0.84 2.77 -29.20
N LYS A 115 1.31 1.53 -29.32
CA LYS A 115 0.53 0.41 -29.86
C LYS A 115 -0.22 -0.30 -28.74
N LEU A 116 -1.52 -0.46 -28.94
CA LEU A 116 -2.43 -1.12 -28.03
C LEU A 116 -2.72 -2.56 -28.48
N SER A 117 -3.11 -3.41 -27.54
CA SER A 117 -3.50 -4.80 -27.80
C SER A 117 -4.74 -4.96 -28.67
N THR A 118 -5.48 -3.87 -28.89
CA THR A 118 -6.61 -3.82 -29.84
C THR A 118 -6.13 -3.65 -31.29
N GLY A 119 -4.83 -3.49 -31.52
CA GLY A 119 -4.25 -3.10 -32.82
C GLY A 119 -4.26 -1.60 -33.08
N GLN A 120 -4.91 -0.80 -32.23
CA GLN A 120 -4.93 0.66 -32.37
C GLN A 120 -3.56 1.25 -32.05
N VAL A 121 -3.14 2.23 -32.84
CA VAL A 121 -1.95 3.06 -32.60
C VAL A 121 -2.41 4.46 -32.17
N LEU A 122 -1.86 4.95 -31.05
CA LEU A 122 -2.11 6.30 -30.55
C LEU A 122 -0.82 7.13 -30.68
N HIS A 123 -0.96 8.35 -31.18
CA HIS A 123 0.09 9.37 -31.11
C HIS A 123 -0.25 10.33 -29.96
N VAL A 124 0.62 10.41 -28.95
CA VAL A 124 0.37 11.21 -27.74
C VAL A 124 1.59 12.04 -27.35
N ASP A 125 1.35 13.24 -26.84
CA ASP A 125 2.42 14.12 -26.36
C ASP A 125 2.98 13.65 -25.01
N TYR A 126 2.13 13.08 -24.15
CA TYR A 126 2.47 12.68 -22.79
C TYR A 126 1.86 11.33 -22.42
N ILE A 127 2.59 10.56 -21.61
CA ILE A 127 2.13 9.31 -21.00
C ILE A 127 2.18 9.45 -19.48
N TRP A 128 1.06 9.23 -18.80
CA TRP A 128 0.98 9.20 -17.34
C TRP A 128 0.83 7.76 -16.84
N LEU A 129 1.84 7.27 -16.12
CA LEU A 129 1.88 5.91 -15.59
C LEU A 129 1.24 5.85 -14.19
N ALA A 130 -0.07 5.59 -14.15
CA ALA A 130 -0.82 5.36 -12.92
C ALA A 130 -0.91 3.86 -12.56
N THR A 131 0.19 3.11 -12.73
CA THR A 131 0.20 1.63 -12.63
C THR A 131 0.42 1.08 -11.21
N GLY A 132 0.51 1.96 -10.20
CA GLY A 132 0.81 1.59 -8.82
C GLY A 132 2.27 1.14 -8.63
N ARG A 133 2.54 0.42 -7.54
CA ARG A 133 3.87 -0.08 -7.17
C ARG A 133 3.83 -1.58 -6.90
N ALA A 134 4.86 -2.30 -7.36
CA ALA A 134 5.13 -3.66 -6.91
C ALA A 134 5.88 -3.62 -5.58
N LEU A 135 5.41 -4.38 -4.58
CA LEU A 135 6.07 -4.49 -3.28
C LEU A 135 7.13 -5.58 -3.37
N ASP A 136 8.39 -5.19 -3.26
CA ASP A 136 9.51 -6.10 -3.25
C ASP A 136 10.68 -5.44 -2.50
N ALA A 137 10.94 -5.90 -1.29
CA ALA A 137 11.95 -5.34 -0.42
C ALA A 137 13.36 -5.49 -1.01
N GLU A 138 13.62 -6.48 -1.86
CA GLU A 138 14.92 -6.63 -2.53
C GLU A 138 15.14 -5.55 -3.59
N LYS A 139 14.07 -5.12 -4.25
CA LYS A 139 14.11 -4.11 -5.32
C LYS A 139 14.05 -2.68 -4.81
N GLU A 140 13.64 -2.49 -3.55
CA GLU A 140 13.63 -1.16 -2.95
C GLU A 140 15.04 -0.80 -2.45
N PRO A 141 15.66 0.31 -2.89
CA PRO A 141 17.06 0.60 -2.57
C PRO A 141 17.37 0.53 -1.07
N LEU A 142 16.59 1.22 -0.23
CA LEU A 142 16.81 1.26 1.22
C LEU A 142 16.63 -0.11 1.88
N LEU A 143 15.59 -0.87 1.51
CA LEU A 143 15.33 -2.17 2.12
C LEU A 143 16.28 -3.24 1.58
N GLY A 144 16.72 -3.13 0.33
CA GLY A 144 17.73 -3.97 -0.26
C GLY A 144 19.08 -3.80 0.44
N ASP A 145 19.46 -2.58 0.79
CA ASP A 145 20.66 -2.30 1.59
C ASP A 145 20.55 -2.93 2.98
N LEU A 146 19.36 -2.83 3.59
CA LEU A 146 19.05 -3.42 4.88
C LEU A 146 19.14 -4.96 4.85
N LEU A 147 18.58 -5.59 3.81
CA LEU A 147 18.64 -7.03 3.57
C LEU A 147 20.07 -7.54 3.37
N ARG A 148 20.91 -6.80 2.63
CA ARG A 148 22.33 -7.16 2.45
C ARG A 148 23.12 -7.05 3.75
N SER A 149 22.76 -6.10 4.61
CA SER A 149 23.45 -5.88 5.88
C SER A 149 22.98 -6.83 6.99
N ARG A 150 21.68 -7.09 7.07
CA ARG A 150 21.02 -7.98 8.03
C ARG A 150 19.93 -8.77 7.31
N PRO A 151 20.26 -9.94 6.75
CA PRO A 151 19.30 -10.76 6.03
C PRO A 151 18.16 -11.22 6.92
N ILE A 152 16.93 -11.10 6.41
CA ILE A 152 15.74 -11.70 7.00
C ILE A 152 14.95 -12.43 5.90
N PRO A 153 14.14 -13.43 6.25
CA PRO A 153 13.31 -14.11 5.26
C PRO A 153 12.33 -13.15 4.58
N LEU A 154 12.07 -13.42 3.30
CA LEU A 154 11.04 -12.74 2.53
C LEU A 154 9.95 -13.73 2.11
N VAL A 155 8.71 -13.26 2.07
CA VAL A 155 7.60 -13.96 1.42
C VAL A 155 7.07 -13.09 0.30
N HIS A 156 7.28 -13.51 -0.94
CA HIS A 156 6.86 -12.76 -2.14
C HIS A 156 7.28 -11.27 -2.09
N GLY A 157 8.52 -10.99 -1.68
CA GLY A 157 9.06 -9.64 -1.57
C GLY A 157 8.69 -8.88 -0.30
N LEU A 158 7.88 -9.45 0.61
CA LEU A 158 7.56 -8.85 1.90
C LEU A 158 8.48 -9.38 3.01
N PRO A 159 9.07 -8.51 3.85
CA PRO A 159 9.93 -8.93 4.95
C PRO A 159 9.16 -9.61 6.08
N VAL A 160 9.69 -10.72 6.58
CA VAL A 160 9.19 -11.41 7.79
C VAL A 160 9.75 -10.71 9.02
N LEU A 161 9.08 -9.62 9.42
CA LEU A 161 9.44 -8.82 10.59
C LEU A 161 9.01 -9.49 11.90
N HIS A 162 9.56 -9.02 13.02
CA HIS A 162 9.03 -9.34 14.34
C HIS A 162 7.61 -8.78 14.55
N THR A 163 6.88 -9.26 15.56
CA THR A 163 5.52 -8.78 15.88
C THR A 163 5.49 -7.29 16.22
N SER A 164 6.58 -6.78 16.80
CA SER A 164 6.86 -5.35 17.07
C SER A 164 7.16 -4.53 15.82
N LEU A 165 7.22 -5.16 14.65
CA LEU A 165 7.64 -4.59 13.37
C LEU A 165 9.14 -4.28 13.26
N ARG A 166 9.93 -4.75 14.22
CA ARG A 166 11.39 -4.65 14.20
C ARG A 166 11.98 -5.52 13.09
N TRP A 167 13.06 -5.06 12.49
CA TRP A 167 13.78 -5.78 11.44
C TRP A 167 14.51 -7.01 11.98
N CYS A 168 15.32 -6.85 13.02
CA CYS A 168 16.00 -7.93 13.73
C CYS A 168 16.32 -7.51 15.17
N ASP A 169 16.67 -8.46 16.03
CA ASP A 169 16.87 -8.24 17.48
C ASP A 169 18.01 -7.25 17.83
N ASP A 170 19.02 -7.12 16.97
CA ASP A 170 20.19 -6.27 17.25
C ASP A 170 19.98 -4.80 16.83
N TRP A 171 18.94 -4.48 16.05
CA TRP A 171 18.77 -3.17 15.41
C TRP A 171 17.46 -2.48 15.77
N GLU A 172 17.51 -1.23 16.21
CA GLU A 172 16.36 -0.34 16.43
C GLU A 172 15.78 0.20 15.10
N VAL A 173 15.58 -0.70 14.13
CA VAL A 173 14.99 -0.40 12.82
C VAL A 173 13.63 -1.05 12.75
N TYR A 174 12.60 -0.24 12.52
CA TYR A 174 11.21 -0.67 12.43
C TYR A 174 10.65 -0.34 11.06
N VAL A 175 9.88 -1.26 10.49
CA VAL A 175 9.25 -1.10 9.17
C VAL A 175 7.75 -1.04 9.33
N LEU A 176 7.12 0.02 8.83
CA LEU A 176 5.67 0.20 8.82
C LEU A 176 5.15 0.23 7.37
N GLY A 177 3.83 0.29 7.23
CA GLY A 177 3.19 0.42 5.93
C GLY A 177 3.11 -0.92 5.19
N ALA A 178 3.11 -0.85 3.86
CA ALA A 178 2.89 -2.01 2.99
C ALA A 178 3.87 -3.18 3.21
N TYR A 179 5.13 -2.88 3.52
CA TYR A 179 6.16 -3.90 3.80
C TYR A 179 5.94 -4.62 5.13
N ALA A 180 5.14 -4.06 6.04
CA ALA A 180 4.77 -4.69 7.30
C ALA A 180 3.46 -5.50 7.23
N ALA A 181 2.91 -5.71 6.03
CA ALA A 181 1.60 -6.34 5.86
C ALA A 181 1.52 -7.77 6.43
N LEU A 182 2.62 -8.53 6.42
CA LEU A 182 2.67 -9.86 7.06
C LEU A 182 2.42 -9.79 8.58
N GLN A 183 2.66 -8.65 9.22
CA GLN A 183 2.43 -8.45 10.65
C GLN A 183 1.18 -7.62 10.96
N LEU A 184 0.82 -6.69 10.09
CA LEU A 184 -0.29 -5.75 10.29
C LEU A 184 -1.60 -6.17 9.62
N GLY A 185 -1.54 -7.06 8.64
CA GLY A 185 -2.71 -7.49 7.86
C GLY A 185 -3.03 -6.55 6.69
N PRO A 186 -4.20 -6.74 6.05
CA PRO A 186 -4.54 -6.06 4.79
C PRO A 186 -4.57 -4.54 4.85
N ASP A 187 -4.86 -3.95 6.02
CA ASP A 187 -4.91 -2.50 6.20
C ASP A 187 -3.52 -1.84 6.27
N ALA A 188 -2.42 -2.60 6.24
CA ALA A 188 -1.07 -2.07 6.38
C ALA A 188 -0.73 -0.93 5.40
N ILE A 189 -1.40 -0.88 4.25
CA ILE A 189 -1.20 0.16 3.22
C ILE A 189 -1.98 1.45 3.47
N ASN A 190 -2.83 1.51 4.49
CA ASN A 190 -3.75 2.62 4.74
C ASN A 190 -3.56 3.23 6.13
N LEU A 191 -4.32 4.29 6.42
CA LEU A 191 -4.24 5.02 7.68
C LEU A 191 -4.57 4.17 8.91
N ALA A 192 -5.47 3.18 8.78
CA ALA A 192 -5.78 2.27 9.88
C ALA A 192 -4.58 1.37 10.20
N GLY A 193 -3.91 0.83 9.19
CA GLY A 193 -2.67 0.08 9.38
C GLY A 193 -1.54 0.93 9.92
N ALA A 194 -1.41 2.17 9.45
CA ALA A 194 -0.43 3.13 9.97
C ALA A 194 -0.64 3.36 11.48
N ARG A 195 -1.89 3.59 11.92
CA ARG A 195 -2.20 3.75 13.35
C ARG A 195 -1.80 2.52 14.17
N VAL A 196 -2.19 1.33 13.74
CA VAL A 196 -1.86 0.08 14.47
C VAL A 196 -0.35 -0.15 14.50
N GLY A 197 0.34 0.08 13.39
CA GLY A 197 1.78 -0.06 13.33
C GLY A 197 2.51 0.91 14.26
N SER A 198 2.07 2.18 14.31
CA SER A 198 2.65 3.17 15.21
C SER A 198 2.52 2.78 16.69
N LEU A 199 1.38 2.21 17.10
CA LEU A 199 1.20 1.73 18.48
C LEU A 199 2.17 0.60 18.82
N ARG A 200 2.34 -0.40 17.93
CA ARG A 200 3.28 -1.50 18.17
C ARG A 200 4.73 -1.04 18.27
N VAL A 201 5.11 -0.08 17.44
CA VAL A 201 6.46 0.51 17.48
C VAL A 201 6.63 1.32 18.76
N PHE A 202 5.63 2.11 19.14
CA PHE A 202 5.65 2.85 20.40
C PHE A 202 5.83 1.92 21.61
N ASP A 203 5.07 0.83 21.68
CA ASP A 203 5.17 -0.15 22.76
C ASP A 203 6.56 -0.80 22.80
N ALA A 204 7.11 -1.18 21.65
CA ALA A 204 8.42 -1.80 21.55
C ALA A 204 9.55 -0.86 21.98
N VAL A 205 9.53 0.38 21.50
CA VAL A 205 10.54 1.39 21.85
C VAL A 205 10.42 1.78 23.33
N SER A 206 9.20 1.98 23.83
CA SER A 206 8.98 2.34 25.24
C SER A 206 9.37 1.23 26.20
N SER A 207 9.16 -0.03 25.82
CA SER A 207 9.56 -1.19 26.63
C SER A 207 11.07 -1.38 26.67
N ASN A 208 11.78 -1.12 25.57
CA ASN A 208 13.26 -1.09 25.55
C ASN A 208 13.81 0.05 26.44
N ASP A 209 13.12 1.19 26.48
CA ASP A 209 13.48 2.35 27.32
C ASP A 209 13.34 2.07 28.83
N VAL A 210 12.50 1.11 29.23
CA VAL A 210 12.36 0.69 30.64
C VAL A 210 13.54 -0.19 31.09
N VAL A 211 14.12 -0.99 30.18
CA VAL A 211 15.27 -1.86 30.50
C VAL A 211 16.57 -1.06 30.63
N VAL A 212 16.72 0.07 29.91
CA VAL A 212 17.93 0.89 29.93
C VAL A 212 17.97 1.89 31.12
N ARG A 213 16.86 2.13 31.83
CA ARG A 213 16.79 3.10 32.95
C ARG A 213 17.05 2.53 34.37
N HIS A 214 17.57 1.30 34.50
CA HIS A 214 17.83 0.68 35.81
C HIS A 214 19.24 0.12 35.99
N ASN A 215 20.24 0.88 35.54
CA ASN A 215 21.58 0.82 36.10
C ASN A 215 22.24 2.18 35.89
N ASP A 216 22.02 3.11 36.82
CA ASP A 216 23.03 4.05 37.30
C ASP A 216 22.56 4.70 38.61
N ASP A 217 23.49 4.70 39.57
CA ASP A 217 23.61 5.50 40.80
C ASP A 217 22.98 5.02 42.13
N ASN A 218 23.87 4.40 42.92
CA ASN A 218 23.90 4.47 44.38
C ASN A 218 24.26 5.91 44.86
N GLY A 219 23.42 6.57 45.67
CA GLY A 219 23.91 7.64 46.57
C GLY A 219 22.95 8.78 46.99
N VAL A 220 22.32 8.61 48.17
CA VAL A 220 21.90 9.66 49.15
C VAL A 220 20.64 10.51 48.83
N PRO A 221 19.73 10.79 49.81
CA PRO A 221 18.39 11.32 49.53
C PRO A 221 18.34 12.85 49.61
N ALA A 222 17.58 13.47 48.71
CA ALA A 222 17.21 14.88 48.82
C ALA A 222 15.72 15.07 48.50
N ALA A 223 15.09 15.89 49.35
CA ALA A 223 13.67 16.09 49.48
C ALA A 223 13.03 16.85 48.30
N GLY A 224 11.74 16.55 48.08
CA GLY A 224 10.72 17.54 47.75
C GLY A 224 10.87 18.28 46.43
N ALA A 225 10.50 17.63 45.33
CA ALA A 225 9.98 18.32 44.15
C ALA A 225 8.96 17.42 43.44
N THR A 226 7.69 17.69 43.66
CA THR A 226 6.56 17.13 42.92
C THR A 226 6.62 17.59 41.46
N LYS A 227 7.30 16.83 40.60
CA LYS A 227 6.98 16.79 39.18
C LYS A 227 5.99 15.68 38.98
N LYS A 228 4.72 16.03 38.75
CA LYS A 228 3.74 15.12 38.16
C LYS A 228 4.26 14.75 36.77
N SER A 229 4.98 13.64 36.66
CA SER A 229 5.03 12.90 35.42
C SER A 229 3.64 12.30 35.24
N GLU A 230 2.87 12.83 34.30
CA GLU A 230 1.70 12.12 33.81
C GLU A 230 2.20 10.83 33.15
N SER A 231 2.21 9.76 33.94
CA SER A 231 2.39 8.41 33.44
C SER A 231 1.15 8.09 32.59
N TRP A 232 1.32 8.12 31.26
CA TRP A 232 0.38 7.46 30.37
C TRP A 232 0.53 5.95 30.59
N VAL A 233 -0.18 5.43 31.59
CA VAL A 233 -0.35 4.00 31.76
C VAL A 233 -1.32 3.56 30.66
N CYS A 234 -0.80 3.02 29.56
CA CYS A 234 -1.61 2.20 28.67
C CYS A 234 -2.18 1.08 29.52
N ARG A 235 -3.50 1.07 29.72
CA ARG A 235 -4.15 -0.01 30.45
C ARG A 235 -4.06 -1.26 29.58
N GLU A 236 -4.01 -2.43 30.17
CA GLU A 236 -4.02 -3.72 29.44
C GLU A 236 -5.23 -3.83 28.46
N GLU A 237 -6.28 -3.06 28.74
CA GLU A 237 -7.44 -2.85 27.88
C GLU A 237 -7.09 -2.11 26.58
N ASP A 238 -6.20 -1.12 26.59
CA ASP A 238 -5.80 -0.34 25.40
C ASP A 238 -4.90 -1.14 24.43
N LEU A 239 -4.23 -2.17 24.94
CA LEU A 239 -3.41 -3.11 24.17
C LEU A 239 -4.24 -4.24 23.55
N ASN A 240 -5.49 -4.39 23.98
CA ASN A 240 -6.46 -5.24 23.32
C ASN A 240 -7.24 -4.42 22.29
N PRO A 241 -7.05 -4.63 20.97
CA PRO A 241 -7.75 -3.85 19.94
C PRO A 241 -9.28 -4.06 19.93
N PHE A 242 -9.84 -4.81 20.89
CA PHE A 242 -11.26 -5.12 21.03
C PHE A 242 -11.96 -4.48 22.24
N SER A 243 -11.25 -3.87 23.20
CA SER A 243 -11.84 -3.32 24.44
C SER A 243 -12.66 -2.04 24.23
N LEU A 244 -12.34 -1.22 23.22
CA LEU A 244 -12.98 0.09 22.97
C LEU A 244 -14.36 0.02 22.27
N LEU A 245 -15.05 -1.12 22.31
CA LEU A 245 -16.30 -1.32 21.55
C LEU A 245 -17.47 -1.92 22.35
N THR A 246 -17.37 -1.98 23.68
CA THR A 246 -18.46 -2.53 24.53
C THR A 246 -19.41 -1.50 25.12
N ASP A 247 -19.10 -0.20 25.07
CA ASP A 247 -20.01 0.81 25.63
C ASP A 247 -20.87 1.44 24.54
N HIS A 248 -21.94 0.74 24.13
CA HIS A 248 -23.26 1.27 23.74
C HIS A 248 -24.13 0.15 23.13
N CYS A 249 -24.48 -0.83 23.96
CA CYS A 249 -25.71 -1.61 23.80
C CYS A 249 -26.33 -1.78 25.18
N ALA A 250 -27.04 -0.74 25.64
CA ALA A 250 -28.05 -0.86 26.67
C ALA A 250 -29.28 -0.08 26.20
N GLU A 251 -30.37 -0.84 26.09
CA GLU A 251 -31.77 -0.49 25.73
C GLU A 251 -32.11 -0.23 24.26
#